data_AF-A0A962K824-F1
#
_entry.id   AF-A0A962K824-F1
#
_cell.length_a   1.000
_cell.length_b   1.000
_cell.length_c   1.000
_cell.angle_alpha   90.00
_cell.angle_beta   90.00
_cell.angle_gamma   90.00
#
_symmetry.space_group_name_H-M   'P 1'
#
loop_
_entity.id
_entity.type
_entity.pdbx_description
1 polymer ?
#
loop_
_entity_poly.entity_id
_entity_poly.type
_entity_poly.pdbx_seq_one_letter_code
_entity_poly.pdbx_strand_id
1 'polypeptide(L)'
;MNEPRHLSPVDNLLLQFDQALRTLVPGSSQAGRDNPANARSETELEDRQRRHAAGLMRINHTGEVCAQALYQGQALTARLENVRQSMEQAAGEEVDHLAWCEQRLSELDSRP
;
A
#
# COMPACT_ATOMS: atom_id res chain seq x y z
N MET A 1 14.99 25.70 8.56
CA MET A 1 14.60 25.47 7.15
C MET A 1 15.52 24.39 6.62
N ASN A 2 15.03 23.16 6.44
CA ASN A 2 15.83 22.12 5.79
C ASN A 2 15.91 22.46 4.30
N GLU A 3 17.11 22.59 3.76
CA GLU A 3 17.31 22.59 2.30
C GLU A 3 16.68 21.31 1.71
N PRO A 4 16.02 21.40 0.54
CA PRO A 4 15.49 20.21 -0.12
C PRO A 4 16.64 19.25 -0.42
N ARG A 5 16.52 18.00 0.03
CA ARG A 5 17.51 16.96 -0.25
C ARG A 5 17.57 16.74 -1.76
N HIS A 6 18.71 17.03 -2.38
CA HIS A 6 18.97 16.68 -3.77
C HIS A 6 19.40 15.21 -3.85
N LEU A 7 18.48 14.34 -4.28
CA LEU A 7 18.74 12.93 -4.47
C LEU A 7 19.36 12.70 -5.85
N SER A 8 20.45 11.93 -5.90
CA SER A 8 21.04 11.51 -7.17
C SER A 8 20.13 10.49 -7.89
N PRO A 9 20.34 10.23 -9.19
CA PRO A 9 19.61 9.16 -9.88
C PRO A 9 19.78 7.79 -9.23
N VAL A 10 20.95 7.52 -8.63
CA VAL A 10 21.21 6.27 -7.90
C VAL A 10 20.40 6.22 -6.61
N ASP A 11 20.33 7.32 -5.86
CA ASP A 11 19.52 7.38 -4.64
C ASP A 11 18.04 7.13 -4.96
N ASN A 12 17.53 7.73 -6.03
CA ASN A 12 16.16 7.49 -6.48
C ASN A 12 15.92 6.02 -6.86
N LEU A 13 16.85 5.38 -7.58
CA LEU A 13 16.75 3.97 -7.92
C LEU A 13 16.72 3.08 -6.66
N LEU A 14 17.58 3.37 -5.68
CA LEU A 14 17.62 2.63 -4.41
C LEU A 14 16.32 2.80 -3.62
N LEU A 15 15.74 4.00 -3.60
CA LEU A 15 14.46 4.25 -2.95
C LEU A 15 13.31 3.49 -3.62
N GLN A 16 13.25 3.46 -4.95
CA GLN A 16 12.23 2.68 -5.67
C GLN A 16 12.39 1.18 -5.43
N PHE A 17 13.63 0.69 -5.34
CA PHE A 17 13.89 -0.70 -5.01
C PHE A 17 13.49 -1.05 -3.57
N ASP A 18 13.82 -0.20 -2.59
CA ASP A 18 13.37 -0.35 -1.20
C ASP A 18 11.85 -0.35 -1.10
N GLN A 19 11.18 0.56 -1.81
CA GLN A 19 9.72 0.61 -1.87
C GLN A 19 9.13 -0.69 -2.42
N ALA A 20 9.67 -1.21 -3.54
CA ALA A 20 9.21 -2.47 -4.11
C ALA A 20 9.42 -3.65 -3.15
N LEU A 21 10.54 -3.70 -2.42
CA LEU A 21 10.76 -4.71 -1.38
C LEU A 21 9.72 -4.60 -0.26
N ARG A 22 9.39 -3.38 0.18
CA ARG A 22 8.37 -3.17 1.23
C ARG A 22 6.97 -3.58 0.79
N THR A 23 6.65 -3.42 -0.49
CA THR A 23 5.38 -3.87 -1.07
C THR A 23 5.29 -5.40 -1.11
N LEU A 24 6.40 -6.08 -1.39
CA LEU A 24 6.43 -7.53 -1.62
C LEU A 24 6.65 -8.35 -0.35
N VAL A 25 7.24 -7.76 0.69
CA VAL A 25 7.49 -8.43 1.98
C VAL A 25 6.31 -8.16 2.93
N PRO A 26 5.53 -9.18 3.30
CA PRO A 26 4.37 -9.00 4.18
C PRO A 26 4.73 -8.35 5.50
N GLY A 27 3.92 -7.38 5.95
CA GLY A 27 4.09 -6.70 7.24
C GLY A 27 5.19 -5.64 7.26
N SER A 28 5.78 -5.30 6.10
CA SER A 28 6.81 -4.26 6.01
C SER A 28 6.31 -2.90 5.52
N SER A 29 5.06 -2.87 5.04
CA SER A 29 4.35 -1.63 4.73
C SER A 29 3.86 -0.96 6.01
N GLN A 30 3.98 0.36 6.09
CA GLN A 30 3.55 1.15 7.25
C GLN A 30 2.62 2.26 6.78
N ALA A 31 1.42 2.31 7.36
CA ALA A 31 0.49 3.39 7.09
C ALA A 31 0.98 4.68 7.77
N GLY A 32 1.02 5.77 7.00
CA GLY A 32 1.22 7.12 7.50
C GLY A 32 -0.09 7.76 7.98
N ARG A 33 -1.25 7.21 7.59
CA ARG A 33 -2.59 7.65 8.02
C ARG A 33 -3.23 6.64 8.97
N ASP A 34 -4.11 7.15 9.84
CA ASP A 34 -4.95 6.31 10.69
C ASP A 34 -5.88 5.44 9.85
N ASN A 35 -6.09 4.20 10.29
CA ASN A 35 -7.01 3.28 9.64
C ASN A 35 -8.46 3.82 9.74
N PRO A 36 -9.16 4.04 8.61
CA PRO A 36 -10.51 4.61 8.62
C PRO A 36 -11.54 3.71 9.31
N ALA A 37 -11.25 2.41 9.46
CA ALA A 37 -12.10 1.48 10.20
C ALA A 37 -12.09 1.71 11.72
N ASN A 38 -11.08 2.40 12.27
CA ASN A 38 -10.97 2.66 13.71
C ASN A 38 -12.17 3.42 14.30
N ALA A 39 -12.88 4.20 13.48
CA ALA A 39 -14.08 4.92 13.89
C ALA A 39 -15.34 4.03 13.96
N ARG A 40 -15.24 2.74 13.62
CA ARG A 40 -16.37 1.81 13.55
C ARG A 40 -16.21 0.71 14.59
N SER A 41 -17.33 0.27 15.17
CA SER A 41 -17.37 -0.92 16.01
C SER A 41 -17.18 -2.17 15.17
N GLU A 42 -16.32 -3.08 15.64
CA GLU A 42 -16.18 -4.40 15.04
C GLU A 42 -17.49 -5.21 15.17
N THR A 43 -17.80 -6.02 14.18
CA THR A 43 -18.94 -6.93 14.22
C THR A 43 -18.42 -8.35 14.40
N GLU A 44 -19.00 -9.10 15.34
CA GLU A 44 -18.65 -10.51 15.49
C GLU A 44 -19.05 -11.29 14.24
N LEU A 45 -18.09 -12.04 13.69
CA LEU A 45 -18.28 -12.87 12.50
C LEU A 45 -18.27 -14.34 12.90
N GLU A 46 -19.24 -15.09 12.39
CA GLU A 46 -19.16 -16.55 12.42
C GLU A 46 -17.95 -17.05 11.63
N ASP A 47 -17.45 -18.24 11.96
CA ASP A 47 -16.26 -18.82 11.30
C ASP A 47 -16.35 -18.86 9.77
N ARG A 48 -17.53 -19.13 9.22
CA ARG A 48 -17.75 -19.13 7.78
C ARG A 48 -17.62 -17.72 7.20
N GLN A 49 -18.17 -16.73 7.88
CA GLN A 49 -18.12 -15.32 7.47
C GLN A 49 -16.70 -14.78 7.58
N ARG A 50 -15.97 -15.08 8.68
CA ARG A 50 -14.56 -14.71 8.86
C ARG A 50 -13.69 -15.24 7.73
N ARG A 51 -13.79 -16.54 7.41
CA ARG A 51 -13.05 -17.14 6.28
C ARG A 51 -13.39 -16.51 4.93
N HIS A 52 -14.67 -16.19 4.70
CA HIS A 52 -15.10 -15.55 3.46
C HIS A 52 -14.55 -14.12 3.35
N ALA A 53 -14.67 -13.32 4.42
CA ALA A 53 -14.13 -11.97 4.50
C ALA A 53 -12.60 -11.95 4.30
N ALA A 54 -11.87 -12.90 4.89
CA ALA A 54 -10.44 -13.05 4.67
C ALA A 54 -10.10 -13.34 3.19
N GLY A 55 -10.93 -14.13 2.51
CA GLY A 55 -10.81 -14.36 1.06
C GLY A 55 -10.96 -13.08 0.23
N LEU A 56 -11.96 -12.25 0.56
CA LEU A 56 -12.15 -10.96 -0.09
C LEU A 56 -10.99 -10.00 0.20
N MET A 57 -10.48 -10.01 1.43
CA MET A 57 -9.36 -9.14 1.81
C MET A 57 -8.05 -9.53 1.12
N ARG A 58 -7.79 -10.81 0.84
CA ARG A 58 -6.64 -11.22 0.01
C ARG A 58 -6.74 -10.70 -1.44
N ILE A 59 -7.95 -10.64 -1.99
CA ILE A 59 -8.18 -10.04 -3.31
C ILE A 59 -7.85 -8.55 -3.26
N ASN A 60 -8.33 -7.83 -2.23
CA ASN A 60 -7.99 -6.42 -2.04
C ASN A 60 -6.49 -6.21 -1.89
N HIS A 61 -5.83 -6.97 -1.01
CA HIS A 61 -4.38 -6.93 -0.82
C HIS A 61 -3.60 -7.11 -2.14
N THR A 62 -3.99 -8.11 -2.94
CA THR A 62 -3.38 -8.34 -4.26
C THR A 62 -3.63 -7.15 -5.20
N GLY A 63 -4.82 -6.55 -5.10
CA GLY A 63 -5.17 -5.31 -5.79
C GLY A 63 -4.23 -4.17 -5.46
N GLU A 64 -3.95 -3.93 -4.17
CA GLU A 64 -3.05 -2.86 -3.74
C GLU A 64 -1.61 -3.08 -4.22
N VAL A 65 -1.11 -4.31 -4.19
CA VAL A 65 0.21 -4.66 -4.74
C VAL A 65 0.26 -4.37 -6.25
N CYS A 66 -0.76 -4.77 -7.00
CA CYS A 66 -0.85 -4.50 -8.44
C CYS A 66 -0.96 -3.01 -8.74
N ALA A 67 -1.73 -2.27 -7.95
CA ALA A 67 -1.94 -0.83 -8.08
C ALA A 67 -0.63 -0.06 -7.84
N GLN A 68 0.13 -0.42 -6.79
CA GLN A 68 1.44 0.17 -6.55
C GLN A 68 2.40 -0.02 -7.73
N ALA A 69 2.47 -1.24 -8.28
CA ALA A 69 3.30 -1.51 -9.45
C ALA A 69 2.85 -0.69 -10.67
N LEU A 70 1.54 -0.58 -10.88
CA LEU A 70 0.96 0.23 -11.96
C LEU A 70 1.31 1.71 -11.80
N TYR A 71 1.04 2.30 -10.63
CA TYR A 71 1.23 3.72 -10.39
C TYR A 71 2.71 4.12 -10.40
N GLN A 72 3.59 3.33 -9.77
CA GLN A 72 5.03 3.58 -9.85
C GLN A 72 5.55 3.46 -11.29
N GLY A 73 5.09 2.45 -12.05
CA GLY A 73 5.45 2.28 -13.45
C GLY A 73 4.96 3.42 -14.36
N GLN A 74 3.74 3.91 -14.12
CA GLN A 74 3.17 5.06 -14.83
C GLN A 74 3.89 6.35 -14.45
N ALA A 75 4.22 6.56 -13.17
CA ALA A 75 5.00 7.71 -12.72
C ALA A 75 6.37 7.77 -13.42
N LEU A 76 7.07 6.64 -13.51
CA LEU A 76 8.38 6.54 -14.14
C LEU A 76 8.38 6.90 -15.64
N THR A 77 7.27 6.65 -16.33
CA THR A 77 7.17 6.82 -17.79
C THR A 77 6.28 8.00 -18.22
N ALA A 78 5.67 8.69 -17.26
CA ALA A 78 4.81 9.83 -17.50
C ALA A 78 5.56 10.98 -18.20
N ARG A 79 5.01 11.48 -19.30
CA ARG A 79 5.56 12.62 -20.04
C ARG A 79 5.12 13.97 -19.47
N LEU A 80 3.95 13.99 -18.84
CA LEU A 80 3.36 15.19 -18.28
C LEU A 80 3.62 15.20 -16.77
N GLU A 81 4.14 16.31 -16.27
CA GLU A 81 4.53 16.46 -14.89
C GLU A 81 3.36 16.28 -13.91
N ASN A 82 2.18 16.79 -14.25
CA ASN A 82 0.97 16.62 -13.42
C ASN A 82 0.51 15.15 -13.35
N VAL A 83 0.71 14.38 -14.42
CA VAL A 83 0.39 12.94 -14.43
C VAL A 83 1.39 12.20 -13.54
N ARG A 84 2.68 12.51 -13.67
CA ARG A 84 3.73 11.93 -12.80
C ARG A 84 3.40 12.15 -11.33
N GLN A 85 3.12 13.39 -10.93
CA GLN A 85 2.77 13.75 -9.56
C GLN A 85 1.50 13.03 -9.07
N SER A 86 0.47 12.93 -9.90
CA SER A 86 -0.75 12.21 -9.54
C SER A 86 -0.51 10.71 -9.34
N MET A 87 0.36 10.10 -10.14
CA MET A 87 0.73 8.69 -10.00
C MET A 87 1.60 8.45 -8.76
N GLU A 88 2.55 9.35 -8.47
CA GLU A 88 3.36 9.30 -7.25
C GLU A 88 2.49 9.43 -5.99
N GLN A 89 1.51 10.34 -6.01
CA GLN A 89 0.54 10.49 -4.92
C GLN A 89 -0.29 9.21 -4.74
N ALA A 90 -0.87 8.68 -5.82
CA ALA A 90 -1.67 7.46 -5.77
C ALA A 90 -0.85 6.28 -5.23
N ALA A 91 0.39 6.10 -5.71
CA ALA A 91 1.29 5.07 -5.20
C ALA A 91 1.56 5.21 -3.69
N GLY A 92 1.68 6.43 -3.18
CA GLY A 92 1.83 6.70 -1.74
C GLY A 92 0.59 6.34 -0.94
N GLU A 93 -0.60 6.66 -1.44
CA GLU A 93 -1.88 6.31 -0.80
C GLU A 93 -2.08 4.78 -0.71
N GLU A 94 -1.65 4.03 -1.72
CA GLU A 94 -1.77 2.57 -1.73
C GLU A 94 -0.87 1.86 -0.70
N VAL A 95 0.16 2.52 -0.16
CA VAL A 95 0.96 1.96 0.95
C VAL A 95 0.12 1.86 2.23
N ASP A 96 -0.71 2.87 2.49
CA ASP A 96 -1.63 2.85 3.63
C ASP A 96 -2.67 1.73 3.46
N HIS A 97 -3.25 1.62 2.26
CA HIS A 97 -4.26 0.61 1.95
C HIS A 97 -3.70 -0.80 2.09
N LEU A 98 -2.47 -1.04 1.61
CA LEU A 98 -1.80 -2.32 1.76
C LEU A 98 -1.61 -2.68 3.24
N ALA A 99 -1.10 -1.74 4.05
CA ALA A 99 -0.93 -1.95 5.49
C ALA A 99 -2.27 -2.23 6.21
N TRP A 100 -3.35 -1.54 5.83
CA TRP A 100 -4.68 -1.81 6.39
C TRP A 100 -5.26 -3.16 5.95
N CYS A 101 -4.99 -3.60 4.71
CA CYS A 101 -5.37 -4.94 4.26
C CYS A 101 -4.63 -6.02 5.06
N GLU A 102 -3.33 -5.85 5.31
CA GLU A 102 -2.53 -6.76 6.14
C GLU A 102 -3.03 -6.79 7.59
N GLN A 103 -3.30 -5.62 8.18
CA GLN A 103 -3.90 -5.51 9.51
C GLN A 103 -5.21 -6.31 9.56
N ARG A 104 -6.10 -6.11 8.59
CA ARG A 104 -7.40 -6.79 8.57
C ARG A 104 -7.27 -8.29 8.35
N LEU A 105 -6.31 -8.75 7.55
CA LEU A 105 -6.03 -10.18 7.40
C LEU A 105 -5.57 -10.78 8.74
N SER A 106 -4.73 -10.09 9.50
CA SER A 106 -4.31 -10.51 10.84
C SER A 106 -5.49 -10.58 11.82
N GLU A 107 -6.38 -9.58 11.83
CA GLU A 107 -7.59 -9.57 12.67
C GLU A 107 -8.56 -10.72 12.35
N LEU A 108 -8.52 -11.23 11.11
CA LEU A 108 -9.34 -12.35 10.65
C LEU A 108 -8.65 -13.71 10.82
N ASP A 109 -7.55 -13.79 11.58
CA ASP A 109 -6.69 -14.98 11.74
C ASP A 109 -6.21 -15.56 10.39
N SER A 110 -5.85 -14.67 9.46
CA SER A 110 -5.43 -15.01 8.11
C SER A 110 -4.09 -14.35 7.78
N ARG A 111 -3.55 -14.74 6.61
CA ARG A 111 -2.38 -14.12 5.97
C ARG A 111 -2.72 -13.66 4.56
N PRO A 112 -1.92 -12.75 3.97
CA PRO A 112 -1.94 -12.44 2.54
C PRO A 112 -1.85 -13.70 1.67
#